data_AF-A0A9D9SM85-F1
#
_entry.id   AF-A0A9D9SM85-F1
#
_cell.length_a   1.000
_cell.length_b   1.000
_cell.length_c   1.000
_cell.angle_alpha   90.00
_cell.angle_beta   90.00
_cell.angle_gamma   90.00
#
_symmetry.space_group_name_H-M   'P 1'
#
loop_
_entity.id
_entity.type
_entity.pdbx_description
1 polymer ?
#
loop_
_entity_poly.entity_id
_entity_poly.type
_entity_poly.pdbx_seq_one_letter_code
_entity_poly.pdbx_strand_id
1 'polypeptide(L)'
;MIAPTKLYDAFPTLSPEQAADLVMKAIIDKPKRVATGLGLAGAVAQAIAPQMSEFVLNQAYRLFPDSAAARGLSDAEAKKEQKKLPTGSVDLARKMFAQVFSGVHW
;
A
#
# COMPACT_ATOMS: atom_id res chain seq x y z
N MET A 1 -5.37 7.43 -17.56
CA MET A 1 -4.55 7.54 -16.33
C MET A 1 -3.09 7.40 -16.72
N ILE A 2 -2.23 8.28 -16.24
CA ILE A 2 -0.78 8.03 -16.20
C ILE A 2 -0.59 6.79 -15.30
N ALA A 3 0.37 5.91 -15.60
CA ALA A 3 0.47 4.60 -14.96
C ALA A 3 0.34 4.66 -13.42
N PRO A 4 -0.42 3.74 -12.80
CA PRO A 4 -0.55 3.67 -11.35
C PRO A 4 0.83 3.63 -10.67
N THR A 5 0.91 4.15 -9.44
CA THR A 5 2.18 4.14 -8.68
C THR A 5 2.71 2.71 -8.57
N LYS A 6 4.04 2.56 -8.62
CA LYS A 6 4.72 1.25 -8.50
C LYS A 6 4.38 0.51 -7.20
N LEU A 7 3.82 1.21 -6.23
CA LEU A 7 3.26 0.64 -5.02
C LEU A 7 2.17 -0.39 -5.32
N TYR A 8 1.25 -0.12 -6.25
CA TYR A 8 0.14 -1.01 -6.54
C TYR A 8 0.57 -2.37 -7.13
N ASP A 9 1.73 -2.42 -7.79
CA ASP A 9 2.32 -3.69 -8.28
C ASP A 9 2.68 -4.64 -7.11
N ALA A 10 2.92 -4.08 -5.91
CA ALA A 10 3.36 -4.84 -4.73
C ALA A 10 2.21 -5.31 -3.84
N PHE A 11 1.04 -4.67 -3.92
CA PHE A 11 -0.11 -4.96 -3.06
C PHE A 11 -1.22 -5.62 -3.87
N PRO A 12 -1.48 -6.92 -3.67
CA PRO A 12 -2.53 -7.61 -4.40
C PRO A 12 -3.90 -7.00 -4.10
N THR A 13 -4.66 -6.71 -5.15
CA THR A 13 -6.05 -6.25 -5.06
C THR A 13 -6.98 -7.38 -4.62
N LEU A 14 -8.21 -7.03 -4.21
CA LEU A 14 -9.25 -8.04 -3.93
C LEU A 14 -9.52 -8.92 -5.15
N SER A 15 -9.85 -10.19 -4.89
CA SER A 15 -10.53 -11.00 -5.90
C SER A 15 -11.95 -10.47 -6.13
N PRO A 16 -12.55 -10.73 -7.31
CA PRO A 16 -13.94 -10.34 -7.59
C PRO A 16 -14.92 -10.85 -6.52
N GLU A 17 -14.72 -12.06 -6.01
CA GLU A 17 -15.56 -12.69 -5.00
C GLU A 17 -15.45 -11.96 -3.65
N GLN A 18 -14.21 -11.65 -3.22
CA GLN A 18 -13.99 -10.91 -1.97
C GLN A 18 -14.57 -9.49 -2.03
N ALA A 19 -14.50 -8.85 -3.20
CA ALA A 19 -15.11 -7.55 -3.42
C ALA A 19 -16.65 -7.64 -3.36
N ALA A 20 -17.25 -8.68 -3.95
CA ALA A 20 -18.69 -8.90 -3.89
C ALA A 20 -19.18 -9.11 -2.45
N ASP A 21 -18.47 -9.90 -1.65
CA ASP A 21 -18.79 -10.12 -0.24
C ASP A 21 -18.74 -8.81 0.57
N LEU A 22 -17.75 -7.96 0.30
CA LEU A 22 -17.61 -6.65 0.92
C LEU A 22 -18.82 -5.74 0.62
N VAL A 23 -19.28 -5.73 -0.62
CA VAL A 23 -20.47 -4.98 -1.06
C VAL A 23 -21.73 -5.54 -0.41
N MET A 24 -21.92 -6.86 -0.43
CA MET A 24 -23.07 -7.52 0.18
C MET A 24 -23.15 -7.24 1.68
N LYS A 25 -22.02 -7.34 2.40
CA LYS A 25 -21.92 -6.99 3.82
C LYS A 25 -22.32 -5.54 4.07
N ALA A 26 -21.85 -4.61 3.24
CA ALA A 26 -22.21 -3.19 3.37
C ALA A 26 -23.72 -2.95 3.17
N ILE A 27 -24.37 -3.68 2.27
CA ILE A 27 -25.82 -3.59 2.01
C ILE A 27 -26.64 -4.16 3.17
N ILE A 28 -26.24 -5.31 3.71
CA ILE A 28 -26.97 -6.03 4.77
C ILE A 28 -26.79 -5.33 6.11
N ASP A 29 -25.55 -5.15 6.55
CA ASP A 29 -25.22 -4.65 7.89
C ASP A 29 -25.37 -3.12 7.99
N LYS A 30 -25.36 -2.43 6.84
CA LYS A 30 -25.40 -0.96 6.71
C LYS A 30 -24.46 -0.26 7.71
N PRO A 31 -23.19 -0.68 7.79
CA PRO A 31 -22.28 -0.11 8.76
C PRO A 31 -22.03 1.37 8.40
N LYS A 32 -21.89 2.22 9.42
CA LYS A 32 -21.55 3.64 9.22
C LYS A 32 -20.22 3.86 8.49
N ARG A 33 -19.33 2.87 8.51
CA ARG A 33 -18.02 2.88 7.85
C ARG A 33 -17.65 1.47 7.42
N VAL A 34 -17.20 1.34 6.18
CA VAL A 34 -16.56 0.13 5.65
C VAL A 34 -15.06 0.34 5.78
N ALA A 35 -14.41 -0.45 6.65
CA ALA A 35 -12.98 -0.41 6.84
C ALA A 35 -12.46 -1.83 7.07
N THR A 36 -11.26 -2.10 6.59
CA THR A 36 -10.56 -3.35 6.91
C THR A 36 -10.10 -3.31 8.37
N GLY A 37 -9.89 -4.47 8.99
CA GLY A 37 -9.41 -4.54 10.38
C GLY A 37 -8.08 -3.81 10.58
N LEU A 38 -7.18 -3.93 9.60
CA LEU A 38 -5.90 -3.24 9.58
C LEU A 38 -6.06 -1.72 9.40
N GLY A 39 -6.98 -1.27 8.55
CA GLY A 39 -7.30 0.15 8.40
C GLY A 39 -7.87 0.77 9.69
N LEU A 40 -8.72 0.04 10.41
CA LEU A 40 -9.24 0.48 11.71
C LEU A 40 -8.13 0.53 12.77
N ALA A 41 -7.28 -0.50 12.84
CA ALA A 41 -6.15 -0.53 13.75
C ALA A 41 -5.19 0.64 13.48
N GLY A 42 -4.90 0.93 12.21
CA GLY A 42 -4.09 2.09 11.81
C GLY A 42 -4.73 3.42 12.21
N ALA A 43 -6.05 3.56 12.04
CA ALA A 43 -6.76 4.77 12.45
C ALA A 43 -6.73 4.98 13.98
N VAL A 44 -6.89 3.90 14.75
CA VAL A 44 -6.76 3.95 16.22
C VAL A 44 -5.33 4.29 16.62
N ALA A 45 -4.33 3.63 16.02
CA ALA A 45 -2.92 3.90 16.26
C ALA A 45 -2.55 5.35 15.97
N GLN A 46 -3.02 5.91 14.85
CA GLN A 46 -2.82 7.33 14.52
C GLN A 46 -3.45 8.27 15.55
N ALA A 47 -4.61 7.90 16.10
CA ALA A 47 -5.30 8.72 17.10
C ALA A 47 -4.59 8.72 18.47
N ILE A 48 -3.95 7.61 18.86
CA ILE A 48 -3.34 7.45 20.19
C ILE A 48 -1.82 7.64 20.20
N ALA A 49 -1.13 7.31 19.10
CA ALA A 49 0.32 7.26 18.99
C ALA A 49 0.80 7.71 17.59
N PRO A 50 0.55 8.99 17.22
CA PRO A 50 0.83 9.49 15.87
C PRO A 50 2.31 9.34 15.45
N GLN A 51 3.25 9.53 16.38
CA GLN A 51 4.69 9.40 16.10
C GLN A 51 5.09 7.98 15.68
N MET A 52 4.46 6.96 16.26
CA MET A 52 4.73 5.56 15.88
C MET A 52 4.20 5.28 14.48
N SER A 53 2.99 5.74 14.17
CA SER A 53 2.39 5.62 12.85
C SER A 53 3.23 6.35 11.79
N GLU A 54 3.69 7.56 12.07
CA GLU A 54 4.58 8.34 11.20
C GLU A 54 5.90 7.61 10.94
N PHE A 55 6.48 7.00 11.97
CA PHE A 55 7.69 6.19 11.82
C PHE A 55 7.47 5.01 10.87
N VAL A 56 6.38 4.25 11.06
CA VAL A 56 6.04 3.12 10.18
C VAL A 56 5.83 3.59 8.74
N LEU A 57 5.10 4.70 8.54
CA LEU A 57 4.89 5.30 7.22
C LEU A 57 6.20 5.76 6.57
N ASN A 58 7.14 6.33 7.33
CA ASN A 58 8.44 6.72 6.80
C ASN A 58 9.24 5.51 6.30
N GLN A 59 9.19 4.40 7.04
CA GLN A 59 9.83 3.16 6.64
C GLN A 59 9.17 2.57 5.39
N ALA A 60 7.84 2.64 5.29
CA ALA A 60 7.11 2.26 4.07
C ALA A 60 7.53 3.10 2.86
N TYR A 61 7.68 4.42 3.01
CA TYR A 61 8.14 5.31 1.93
C TYR A 61 9.53 4.95 1.42
N ARG A 62 10.43 4.55 2.31
CA ARG A 62 11.79 4.10 1.93
C ARG A 62 11.78 2.78 1.17
N LEU A 63 10.85 1.88 1.50
CA LEU A 63 10.68 0.60 0.82
C LEU A 63 9.98 0.76 -0.55
N PHE A 64 9.04 1.70 -0.64
CA PHE A 64 8.21 1.96 -1.81
C PHE A 64 8.15 3.46 -2.12
N PRO A 65 9.20 4.02 -2.72
CA PRO A 65 9.23 5.44 -3.07
C PRO A 65 8.23 5.77 -4.19
N ASP A 66 7.91 7.06 -4.30
CA ASP A 66 7.01 7.58 -5.33
C ASP A 66 7.43 7.21 -6.75
N SER A 67 6.44 7.23 -7.66
CA SER A 67 6.66 6.99 -9.08
C SER A 67 7.66 7.99 -9.66
N ALA A 68 8.41 7.56 -10.67
CA ALA A 68 9.38 8.42 -11.36
C ALA A 68 8.72 9.69 -11.94
N ALA A 69 7.46 9.57 -12.40
CA ALA A 69 6.66 10.70 -12.88
C ALA A 69 6.35 11.72 -11.76
N ALA A 70 5.99 11.26 -10.56
CA ALA A 70 5.72 12.15 -9.42
C ALA A 70 6.99 12.87 -8.92
N ARG A 71 8.17 12.25 -9.13
CA ARG A 71 9.47 12.83 -8.79
C ARG A 71 10.07 13.69 -9.91
N GLY A 72 9.37 13.88 -11.03
CA GLY A 72 9.83 14.69 -12.16
C GLY A 72 11.04 14.11 -12.90
N LEU A 73 11.27 12.80 -12.80
CA LEU A 73 12.38 12.13 -13.48
C LEU A 73 12.11 11.99 -14.98
N SER A 74 13.15 12.15 -15.80
CA SER A 74 13.07 11.88 -17.23
C SER A 74 12.88 10.38 -17.52
N ASP A 75 12.38 10.04 -18.72
CA ASP A 75 12.19 8.63 -19.13
C ASP A 75 13.48 7.80 -19.07
N ALA A 76 14.62 8.44 -19.31
CA ALA A 76 15.93 7.80 -19.21
C ALA A 76 16.32 7.50 -17.75
N GLU A 77 15.98 8.39 -16.82
CA GLU A 77 16.24 8.22 -15.38
C GLU A 77 15.28 7.21 -14.76
N ALA A 78 14.01 7.24 -15.14
CA ALA A 78 13.00 6.27 -14.73
C ALA A 78 13.39 4.83 -15.12
N LYS A 79 13.91 4.64 -16.34
CA LYS A 79 14.42 3.33 -16.81
C LYS A 79 15.67 2.88 -16.05
N LYS A 80 16.53 3.81 -15.63
CA LYS A 80 17.71 3.49 -14.80
C LYS A 80 17.32 3.05 -13.39
N GLU A 81 16.31 3.66 -12.80
CA GLU A 81 15.80 3.24 -11.48
C GLU A 81 15.10 1.90 -11.51
N GLN A 82 14.30 1.60 -12.54
CA GLN A 82 13.69 0.26 -12.68
C GLN A 82 14.74 -0.85 -12.77
N LYS A 83 15.90 -0.59 -13.39
CA LYS A 83 17.02 -1.54 -13.43
C LYS A 83 17.77 -1.66 -12.09
N LYS A 84 17.57 -0.71 -11.17
CA LYS A 84 18.16 -0.70 -9.82
C LYS A 84 17.21 -1.25 -8.75
N LEU A 85 16.21 -2.04 -9.13
CA LEU A 85 15.39 -2.75 -8.14
C LEU A 85 16.32 -3.51 -7.18
N PRO A 86 16.23 -3.26 -5.87
CA PRO A 86 17.19 -3.80 -4.92
C PRO A 86 17.10 -5.32 -4.93
N THR A 87 18.23 -6.01 -5.05
CA THR A 87 18.35 -7.46 -4.91
C THR A 87 18.95 -7.77 -3.53
N GLY A 88 18.29 -8.63 -2.75
CA GLY A 88 18.76 -9.04 -1.42
C GLY A 88 17.80 -8.70 -0.27
N SER A 89 18.34 -8.27 0.87
CA SER A 89 17.58 -8.08 2.13
C SER A 89 16.47 -7.03 2.03
N VAL A 90 16.65 -5.98 1.22
CA VAL A 90 15.64 -4.94 1.00
C VAL A 90 14.46 -5.46 0.20
N ASP A 91 14.67 -6.36 -0.78
CA ASP A 91 13.58 -7.00 -1.53
C ASP A 91 12.76 -7.92 -0.62
N LEU A 92 13.43 -8.66 0.26
CA LEU A 92 12.76 -9.46 1.29
C LEU A 92 11.92 -8.56 2.22
N ALA A 93 12.49 -7.44 2.69
CA ALA A 93 11.75 -6.48 3.52
C ALA A 93 10.53 -5.90 2.79
N ARG A 94 10.65 -5.59 1.49
CA ARG A 94 9.52 -5.15 0.65
C ARG A 94 8.44 -6.22 0.55
N LYS A 95 8.81 -7.46 0.25
CA LYS A 95 7.84 -8.58 0.14
C LYS A 95 7.14 -8.86 1.47
N MET A 96 7.90 -8.87 2.57
CA MET A 96 7.35 -9.08 3.91
C MET A 96 6.42 -7.94 4.32
N PHE A 97 6.82 -6.69 4.06
CA PHE A 97 5.95 -5.53 4.29
C PHE A 97 4.67 -5.64 3.44
N ALA A 98 4.81 -5.93 2.14
CA ALA A 98 3.67 -6.11 1.27
C ALA A 98 2.72 -7.22 1.77
N GLN A 99 3.25 -8.34 2.27
CA GLN A 99 2.45 -9.47 2.75
C GLN A 99 1.77 -9.20 4.11
N VAL A 100 2.41 -8.46 5.03
CA VAL A 100 1.80 -8.07 6.31
C VAL A 100 0.68 -7.07 6.09
N PHE A 101 0.87 -6.17 5.13
CA PHE A 101 -0.08 -5.10 4.82
C PHE A 101 -1.00 -5.44 3.63
N SER A 102 -0.86 -6.63 3.01
CA SER A 102 -1.77 -7.15 1.97
C SER A 102 -3.06 -7.61 2.64
N GLY A 103 -4.02 -6.72 2.67
CA GLY A 103 -5.23 -6.83 3.47
C GLY A 103 -5.87 -5.47 3.69
N VAL A 104 -5.10 -4.38 3.51
CA VAL A 104 -5.66 -3.08 3.16
C VAL A 104 -6.03 -3.13 1.69
N HIS A 105 -7.17 -3.73 1.41
CA HIS A 105 -7.79 -3.65 0.11
C HIS A 105 -8.40 -2.25 -0.04
N TRP A 106 -7.83 -1.43 -0.93
CA TRP A 106 -8.38 -0.13 -1.31
C TRP A 106 -9.11 -0.21 -2.65
#